data_AF-A0A922HPJ3-F1
#
_entry.id   AF-A0A922HPJ3-F1
#
_cell.length_a   1.000
_cell.length_b   1.000
_cell.length_c   1.000
_cell.angle_alpha   90.00
_cell.angle_beta   90.00
_cell.angle_gamma   90.00
#
_symmetry.space_group_name_H-M   'P 1'
#
loop_
_entity.id
_entity.type
_entity.pdbx_description
1 polymer ?
#
loop_
_entity_poly.entity_id
_entity_poly.type
_entity_poly.pdbx_seq_one_letter_code
_entity_poly.pdbx_strand_id
1 'polypeptide(L)'
;MYDQNIQLTIRNMENIRIKKFVNIITLSMHVVVILIINSIHLSSIDAVKISNLIPHYCDQNIDTKPINNVNEHYQHHTIELNLTEPKWTSFLNLGASILQGVDVPDNYQCQLIVSSPANTGLILTFRKALLNEQDVITFRSGSNPRQQVWNNETREGSRYKEVLTLVDRSNPSAIIIKYEPAAGVSPFDAGFDLAITLYQEKDIHCGDNYDCNNGRCIEPSLQCDGYNNCGNDLDEYNCPGQLSWWMVGMLIPIAIIVVVLAIFVWIRMSKG
;
A
#
# COMPACT_ATOMS: atom_id res chain seq x y z
N MET A 1 7.84 -41.75 66.15
CA MET A 1 6.62 -41.01 65.77
C MET A 1 6.83 -39.53 65.42
N TYR A 2 7.94 -38.89 65.82
CA TYR A 2 8.15 -37.44 65.59
C TYR A 2 8.55 -37.07 64.13
N ASP A 3 9.29 -37.96 63.45
CA ASP A 3 9.93 -37.72 62.15
C ASP A 3 8.94 -37.53 60.98
N GLN A 4 7.91 -38.40 60.88
CA GLN A 4 6.95 -38.39 59.77
C GLN A 4 6.17 -37.08 59.65
N ASN A 5 5.87 -36.40 60.77
CA ASN A 5 5.16 -35.13 60.76
C ASN A 5 6.03 -34.00 60.17
N ILE A 6 7.33 -33.98 60.47
CA ILE A 6 8.27 -32.98 59.94
C ILE A 6 8.41 -33.16 58.42
N GLN A 7 8.56 -34.40 57.95
CA GLN A 7 8.61 -34.71 56.51
C GLN A 7 7.33 -34.29 55.78
N LEU A 8 6.15 -34.47 56.40
CA LEU A 8 4.89 -34.00 55.83
C LEU A 8 4.82 -32.47 55.74
N THR A 9 5.31 -31.75 56.77
CA THR A 9 5.34 -30.29 56.82
C THR A 9 6.29 -29.70 55.78
N ILE A 10 7.48 -30.29 55.60
CA ILE A 10 8.45 -29.86 54.57
C ILE A 10 7.84 -30.03 53.17
N ARG A 11 7.29 -31.22 52.86
CA ARG A 11 6.64 -31.52 51.58
C ARG A 11 5.44 -30.59 51.29
N ASN A 12 4.70 -30.18 52.32
CA ASN A 12 3.62 -29.20 52.19
C ASN A 12 4.16 -27.79 51.90
N MET A 13 5.25 -27.36 52.55
CA MET A 13 5.88 -26.07 52.26
C MET A 13 6.49 -26.01 50.85
N GLU A 14 7.09 -27.10 50.38
CA GLU A 14 7.57 -27.22 49.00
C GLU A 14 6.42 -27.13 47.99
N ASN A 15 5.33 -27.89 48.18
CA ASN A 15 4.13 -27.78 47.35
C ASN A 15 3.52 -26.37 47.34
N ILE A 16 3.56 -25.63 48.46
CA ILE A 16 3.09 -24.24 48.52
C ILE A 16 4.03 -23.29 47.74
N ARG A 17 5.36 -23.48 47.84
CA ARG A 17 6.33 -22.72 47.04
C ARG A 17 6.16 -22.99 45.54
N ILE A 18 5.99 -24.27 45.15
CA ILE A 18 5.73 -24.69 43.77
C ILE A 18 4.44 -24.06 43.25
N LYS A 19 3.33 -24.15 43.99
CA LYS A 19 2.06 -23.50 43.60
C LYS A 19 2.19 -21.99 43.45
N LYS A 20 2.91 -21.30 44.34
CA LYS A 20 3.17 -19.85 44.20
C LYS A 20 4.01 -19.54 42.96
N PHE A 21 5.06 -20.31 42.70
CA PHE A 21 5.95 -20.11 41.55
C PHE A 21 5.24 -20.35 40.21
N VAL A 22 4.50 -21.46 40.09
CA VAL A 22 3.65 -21.74 38.91
C VAL A 22 2.63 -20.62 38.72
N ASN A 23 1.96 -20.17 39.79
CA ASN A 23 0.95 -19.11 39.68
C ASN A 23 1.55 -17.77 39.23
N ILE A 24 2.78 -17.44 39.67
CA ILE A 24 3.54 -16.27 39.20
C ILE A 24 3.88 -16.39 37.71
N ILE A 25 4.28 -17.57 37.24
CA ILE A 25 4.56 -17.82 35.81
C ILE A 25 3.28 -17.71 34.97
N THR A 26 2.15 -18.29 35.39
CA THR A 26 0.88 -18.09 34.67
C THR A 26 0.43 -16.64 34.68
N LEU A 27 0.60 -15.90 35.78
CA LEU A 27 0.26 -14.48 35.83
C LEU A 27 1.16 -13.65 34.89
N SER A 28 2.47 -13.94 34.87
CA SER A 28 3.44 -13.36 33.94
C SER A 28 3.07 -13.63 32.48
N MET A 29 2.71 -14.88 32.14
CA MET A 29 2.26 -15.24 30.79
C MET A 29 0.98 -14.51 30.40
N HIS A 30 0.00 -14.36 31.31
CA HIS A 30 -1.22 -13.59 31.04
C HIS A 30 -0.92 -12.10 30.84
N VAL A 31 -0.03 -11.50 31.64
CA VAL A 31 0.39 -10.10 31.46
C VAL A 31 1.12 -9.91 30.12
N VAL A 32 2.00 -10.83 29.74
CA VAL A 32 2.67 -10.82 28.43
C VAL A 32 1.66 -10.97 27.28
N VAL A 33 0.69 -11.88 27.40
CA VAL A 33 -0.40 -12.04 26.42
C VAL A 33 -1.28 -10.80 26.34
N ILE A 34 -1.62 -10.15 27.45
CA ILE A 34 -2.39 -8.89 27.47
C ILE A 34 -1.60 -7.75 26.85
N LEU A 35 -0.29 -7.65 27.12
CA LEU A 35 0.58 -6.66 26.47
C LEU A 35 0.68 -6.92 24.96
N ILE A 36 0.84 -8.17 24.53
CA ILE A 36 0.83 -8.56 23.11
C ILE A 36 -0.53 -8.24 22.46
N ILE A 37 -1.65 -8.57 23.11
CA ILE A 37 -3.00 -8.25 22.61
C ILE A 37 -3.18 -6.74 22.49
N ASN A 38 -2.74 -5.95 23.48
CA ASN A 38 -2.80 -4.49 23.41
C ASN A 38 -1.87 -3.90 22.32
N SER A 39 -0.71 -4.52 22.07
CA SER A 39 0.16 -4.15 20.95
C SER A 39 -0.43 -4.54 19.58
N ILE A 40 -1.16 -5.65 19.49
CA ILE A 40 -1.90 -6.05 18.28
C ILE A 40 -3.09 -5.11 18.04
N HIS A 41 -3.84 -4.76 19.10
CA HIS A 41 -5.04 -3.92 19.02
C HIS A 41 -4.74 -2.47 18.61
N LEU A 42 -3.48 -2.03 18.70
CA LEU A 42 -3.01 -0.73 18.20
C LEU A 42 -2.44 -0.78 16.77
N SER A 43 -2.69 -1.87 16.03
CA SER A 43 -2.35 -2.01 14.61
C SER A 43 -3.55 -2.32 13.70
N SER A 44 -4.76 -2.42 14.28
CA SER A 44 -5.99 -2.80 13.55
C SER A 44 -7.18 -1.88 13.82
N ILE A 45 -6.94 -0.64 14.25
CA ILE A 45 -7.74 0.43 13.65
C ILE A 45 -7.05 0.68 12.32
N ASP A 46 -7.41 -0.15 11.34
CA ASP A 46 -7.48 0.33 9.97
C ASP A 46 -8.32 1.60 10.08
N ALA A 47 -7.66 2.75 10.07
CA ALA A 47 -8.30 3.93 9.55
C ALA A 47 -8.87 3.46 8.22
N VAL A 48 -10.17 3.63 8.01
CA VAL A 48 -10.77 3.49 6.69
C VAL A 48 -10.21 4.66 5.88
N LYS A 49 -8.92 4.56 5.51
CA LYS A 49 -8.23 5.33 4.47
C LYS A 49 -9.16 5.10 3.30
N ILE A 50 -9.82 6.16 2.85
CA ILE A 50 -11.00 6.05 2.00
C ILE A 50 -10.53 5.58 0.62
N SER A 51 -10.33 4.27 0.48
CA SER A 51 -10.09 3.53 -0.76
C SER A 51 -11.34 3.50 -1.65
N ASN A 52 -12.43 4.12 -1.16
CA ASN A 52 -13.71 4.23 -1.80
C ASN A 52 -13.87 5.61 -2.46
N LEU A 53 -12.88 5.98 -3.26
CA LEU A 53 -13.16 6.49 -4.59
C LEU A 53 -12.04 6.00 -5.52
N ILE A 54 -12.12 4.74 -5.92
CA ILE A 54 -11.71 4.37 -7.27
C ILE A 54 -12.84 4.89 -8.16
N PRO A 55 -12.75 6.07 -8.81
CA PRO A 55 -13.51 6.25 -10.02
C PRO A 55 -13.01 5.15 -10.95
N HIS A 56 -13.90 4.21 -11.27
CA HIS A 56 -13.65 3.19 -12.27
C HIS A 56 -13.39 3.93 -13.60
N TYR A 57 -12.13 4.26 -13.88
CA TYR A 57 -11.78 5.19 -14.95
C TYR A 57 -12.19 4.66 -16.34
N CYS A 58 -12.33 3.33 -16.46
CA CYS A 58 -12.80 2.62 -17.65
C CYS A 58 -13.85 1.51 -17.37
N ASP A 59 -14.67 1.65 -16.32
CA ASP A 59 -15.63 0.64 -15.84
C ASP A 59 -16.72 1.41 -15.03
N GLN A 60 -17.87 0.93 -14.58
CA GLN A 60 -18.59 -0.32 -14.83
C GLN A 60 -19.58 -0.19 -16.00
N ASN A 61 -20.28 -1.29 -16.26
CA ASN A 61 -21.46 -1.35 -17.11
C ASN A 61 -21.21 -1.08 -18.60
N ILE A 62 -20.26 -1.83 -19.17
CA ILE A 62 -20.37 -2.21 -20.59
C ILE A 62 -21.64 -3.07 -20.79
N ASP A 63 -21.94 -3.98 -19.85
CA ASP A 63 -23.07 -4.92 -19.95
C ASP A 63 -24.47 -4.36 -19.61
N THR A 64 -24.59 -3.17 -19.00
CA THR A 64 -25.91 -2.65 -18.53
C THR A 64 -26.39 -1.37 -19.22
N LYS A 65 -25.70 -0.91 -20.26
CA LYS A 65 -26.19 0.20 -21.10
C LYS A 65 -26.81 -0.38 -22.39
N PRO A 66 -28.14 -0.20 -22.62
CA PRO A 66 -28.77 -0.73 -23.83
C PRO A 66 -28.17 -0.03 -25.07
N ILE A 67 -27.74 -0.85 -26.04
CA ILE A 67 -27.06 -0.43 -27.28
C ILE A 67 -28.06 0.24 -28.23
N ASN A 68 -28.51 1.44 -27.88
CA ASN A 68 -29.48 2.23 -28.63
C ASN A 68 -28.92 3.59 -29.10
N ASN A 69 -27.67 3.94 -28.76
CA ASN A 69 -27.02 5.15 -29.30
C ASN A 69 -25.51 4.91 -29.51
N VAL A 70 -25.12 4.76 -30.79
CA VAL A 70 -23.77 4.29 -31.20
C VAL A 70 -22.66 5.38 -31.02
N ASN A 71 -23.00 6.56 -30.48
CA ASN A 71 -22.13 7.74 -30.49
C ASN A 71 -21.74 8.29 -29.10
N GLU A 72 -22.08 7.62 -27.99
CA GLU A 72 -21.97 8.21 -26.62
C GLU A 72 -20.82 7.67 -25.73
N HIS A 73 -20.01 6.72 -26.21
CA HIS A 73 -19.01 6.02 -25.38
C HIS A 73 -17.59 6.62 -25.37
N TYR A 74 -17.51 7.95 -25.37
CA TYR A 74 -16.27 8.70 -25.06
C TYR A 74 -16.39 9.36 -23.68
N GLN A 75 -16.06 8.61 -22.63
CA GLN A 75 -16.09 9.14 -21.27
C GLN A 75 -14.79 9.91 -20.99
N HIS A 76 -14.87 11.24 -21.02
CA HIS A 76 -13.78 12.11 -20.58
C HIS A 76 -14.07 12.62 -19.16
N HIS A 77 -13.12 12.43 -18.26
CA HIS A 77 -13.20 12.89 -16.88
C HIS A 77 -12.11 13.93 -16.62
N THR A 78 -12.44 14.97 -15.86
CA THR A 78 -11.47 15.96 -15.38
C THR A 78 -11.46 15.91 -13.85
N ILE A 79 -10.28 15.76 -13.25
CA ILE A 79 -10.07 15.75 -11.81
C ILE A 79 -9.01 16.80 -11.48
N GLU A 80 -9.30 17.63 -10.47
CA GLU A 80 -8.34 18.59 -9.95
C GLU A 80 -7.85 18.10 -8.59
N LEU A 81 -6.54 17.93 -8.42
CA LEU A 81 -5.95 17.64 -7.11
C LEU A 81 -5.70 18.96 -6.38
N ASN A 82 -5.76 18.97 -5.04
CA ASN A 82 -5.51 20.19 -4.25
C ASN A 82 -4.77 19.84 -2.94
N LEU A 83 -3.70 20.56 -2.63
CA LEU A 83 -2.91 20.36 -1.40
C LEU A 83 -3.59 20.92 -0.12
N THR A 84 -4.66 21.72 -0.24
CA THR A 84 -5.14 22.56 0.87
C THR A 84 -6.51 22.19 1.44
N GLU A 85 -7.20 21.17 0.90
CA GLU A 85 -8.62 20.91 1.22
C GLU A 85 -8.92 19.50 1.73
N PRO A 86 -9.80 19.34 2.74
CA PRO A 86 -10.20 18.04 3.28
C PRO A 86 -11.14 17.22 2.36
N LYS A 87 -11.31 17.64 1.09
CA LYS A 87 -12.18 16.96 0.10
C LYS A 87 -11.40 16.25 -1.01
N TRP A 88 -10.15 16.62 -1.24
CA TRP A 88 -9.31 16.07 -2.31
C TRP A 88 -7.89 15.90 -1.79
N THR A 89 -7.29 14.76 -2.13
CA THR A 89 -5.97 14.35 -1.63
C THR A 89 -4.85 14.90 -2.50
N SER A 90 -3.64 15.00 -1.94
CA SER A 90 -2.41 15.31 -2.70
C SER A 90 -2.01 14.21 -3.70
N PHE A 91 -2.67 13.06 -3.64
CA PHE A 91 -2.45 11.91 -4.49
C PHE A 91 -3.78 11.40 -5.07
N LEU A 92 -3.69 10.65 -6.16
CA LEU A 92 -4.78 9.92 -6.80
C LEU A 92 -4.25 8.60 -7.34
N ASN A 93 -4.71 7.49 -6.76
CA ASN A 93 -4.43 6.16 -7.27
C ASN A 93 -5.60 5.74 -8.17
N LEU A 94 -5.29 5.33 -9.40
CA LEU A 94 -6.30 5.04 -10.41
C LEU A 94 -5.85 3.94 -11.37
N GLY A 95 -6.81 3.20 -11.89
CA GLY A 95 -6.53 2.09 -12.79
C GLY A 95 -7.70 1.77 -13.71
N ALA A 96 -7.43 0.90 -14.66
CA ALA A 96 -8.41 0.27 -15.50
C ALA A 96 -8.16 -1.24 -15.50
N SER A 97 -9.22 -2.04 -15.63
CA SER A 97 -9.12 -3.50 -15.76
C SER A 97 -10.20 -4.01 -16.70
N ILE A 98 -9.81 -4.86 -17.64
CA ILE A 98 -10.69 -5.57 -18.56
C ILE A 98 -10.52 -7.06 -18.26
N LEU A 99 -11.60 -7.69 -17.81
CA LEU A 99 -11.59 -9.10 -17.45
C LEU A 99 -11.57 -9.99 -18.71
N GLN A 100 -10.97 -11.17 -18.58
CA GLN A 100 -11.01 -12.19 -19.61
C GLN A 100 -12.45 -12.49 -20.05
N GLY A 101 -12.69 -12.54 -21.37
CA GLY A 101 -13.99 -12.89 -21.96
C GLY A 101 -14.96 -11.72 -22.13
N VAL A 102 -14.63 -10.51 -21.66
CA VAL A 102 -15.41 -9.29 -21.95
C VAL A 102 -15.21 -8.90 -23.42
N ASP A 103 -16.31 -8.58 -24.12
CA ASP A 103 -16.30 -8.10 -25.51
C ASP A 103 -16.19 -6.57 -25.54
N VAL A 104 -15.05 -6.06 -26.03
CA VAL A 104 -14.75 -4.63 -26.08
C VAL A 104 -15.24 -4.06 -27.42
N PRO A 105 -16.11 -3.04 -27.43
CA PRO A 105 -16.64 -2.50 -28.68
C PRO A 105 -15.59 -1.70 -29.47
N ASP A 106 -15.76 -1.66 -30.80
CA ASP A 106 -14.89 -0.90 -31.71
C ASP A 106 -14.76 0.58 -31.26
N ASN A 107 -13.52 1.09 -31.26
CA ASN A 107 -13.17 2.45 -30.87
C ASN A 107 -13.46 2.83 -29.39
N TYR A 108 -13.61 1.84 -28.50
CA TYR A 108 -13.69 2.12 -27.06
C TYR A 108 -12.43 2.85 -26.57
N GLN A 109 -12.62 3.99 -25.91
CA GLN A 109 -11.52 4.78 -25.34
C GLN A 109 -11.97 5.58 -24.11
N CYS A 110 -11.11 5.64 -23.10
CA CYS A 110 -11.29 6.49 -21.92
C CYS A 110 -10.28 7.64 -21.95
N GLN A 111 -10.67 8.82 -21.45
CA GLN A 111 -9.72 9.92 -21.26
C GLN A 111 -9.85 10.51 -19.84
N LEU A 112 -8.73 10.64 -19.14
CA LEU A 112 -8.64 11.38 -17.89
C LEU A 112 -7.76 12.60 -18.10
N ILE A 113 -8.18 13.73 -17.54
CA ILE A 113 -7.38 14.94 -17.41
C ILE A 113 -7.22 15.18 -15.91
N VAL A 114 -5.98 15.16 -15.43
CA VAL A 114 -5.65 15.47 -14.04
C VAL A 114 -4.92 16.80 -14.00
N SER A 115 -5.48 17.79 -13.30
CA SER A 115 -4.86 19.11 -13.09
C SER A 115 -4.29 19.26 -11.68
N SER A 116 -3.28 20.11 -11.56
CA SER A 116 -2.67 20.54 -10.30
C SER A 116 -2.95 22.02 -10.04
N PRO A 117 -2.89 22.51 -8.78
CA PRO A 117 -2.91 23.92 -8.52
C PRO A 117 -1.61 24.59 -9.01
N ALA A 118 -1.63 25.90 -9.21
CA ALA A 118 -0.43 26.67 -9.47
C ALA A 118 0.61 26.49 -8.35
N ASN A 119 1.89 26.63 -8.69
CA ASN A 119 3.05 26.35 -7.83
C ASN A 119 3.17 24.88 -7.37
N THR A 120 2.60 23.93 -8.12
CA THR A 120 2.82 22.49 -7.96
C THR A 120 2.95 21.79 -9.31
N GLY A 121 3.56 20.60 -9.31
CA GLY A 121 3.64 19.72 -10.46
C GLY A 121 3.03 18.34 -10.16
N LEU A 122 2.92 17.51 -11.20
CA LEU A 122 2.39 16.15 -11.13
C LEU A 122 3.49 15.14 -11.43
N ILE A 123 3.62 14.14 -10.57
CA ILE A 123 4.38 12.90 -10.82
C ILE A 123 3.34 11.80 -11.08
N LEU A 124 3.44 11.10 -12.20
CA LEU A 124 2.67 9.88 -12.47
C LEU A 124 3.63 8.70 -12.52
N THR A 125 3.36 7.66 -11.74
CA THR A 125 4.11 6.40 -11.71
C THR A 125 3.20 5.20 -11.87
N PHE A 126 3.80 4.05 -12.18
CA PHE A 126 3.10 2.80 -12.41
C PHE A 126 3.44 1.82 -11.30
N ARG A 127 2.40 1.19 -10.77
CA ARG A 127 2.54 0.09 -9.81
C ARG A 127 2.44 -1.26 -10.49
N LYS A 128 1.54 -1.39 -11.46
CA LYS A 128 1.36 -2.59 -12.27
C LYS A 128 0.77 -2.22 -13.63
N ALA A 129 1.19 -2.90 -14.69
CA ALA A 129 0.53 -2.87 -15.99
C ALA A 129 0.64 -4.27 -16.63
N LEU A 130 -0.47 -4.75 -17.19
CA LEU A 130 -0.60 -5.99 -17.96
C LEU A 130 -1.48 -5.66 -19.17
N LEU A 131 -0.88 -5.42 -20.33
CA LEU A 131 -1.60 -4.94 -21.51
C LEU A 131 -1.71 -6.06 -22.56
N ASN A 132 -2.84 -6.10 -23.28
CA ASN A 132 -2.95 -6.95 -24.46
C ASN A 132 -1.98 -6.51 -25.57
N GLU A 133 -1.79 -7.34 -26.59
CA GLU A 133 -0.87 -7.03 -27.71
C GLU A 133 -1.18 -5.70 -28.42
N GLN A 134 -2.46 -5.35 -28.51
CA GLN A 134 -2.98 -4.18 -29.23
C GLN A 134 -3.51 -3.08 -28.30
N ASP A 135 -3.43 -3.27 -26.98
CA ASP A 135 -3.78 -2.24 -26.00
C ASP A 135 -2.76 -1.09 -26.05
N VAL A 136 -3.25 0.14 -26.04
CA VAL A 136 -2.42 1.35 -26.02
C VAL A 136 -2.83 2.27 -24.87
N ILE A 137 -1.86 2.66 -24.04
CA ILE A 137 -2.00 3.81 -23.13
C ILE A 137 -1.15 4.96 -23.64
N THR A 138 -1.74 6.15 -23.67
CA THR A 138 -1.10 7.41 -24.08
C THR A 138 -1.07 8.39 -22.91
N PHE A 139 0.08 9.03 -22.72
CA PHE A 139 0.30 10.08 -21.72
C PHE A 139 0.78 11.36 -22.40
N ARG A 140 0.21 12.50 -21.99
CA ARG A 140 0.63 13.83 -22.44
C ARG A 140 0.77 14.75 -21.23
N SER A 141 1.95 15.32 -21.04
CA SER A 141 2.23 16.31 -20.00
C SER A 141 2.01 17.72 -20.55
N GLY A 142 1.35 18.60 -19.80
CA GLY A 142 1.19 20.01 -20.19
C GLY A 142 2.54 20.73 -20.38
N SER A 143 3.57 20.29 -19.66
CA SER A 143 4.93 20.86 -19.72
C SER A 143 5.84 20.18 -20.76
N ASN A 144 5.47 19.03 -21.29
CA ASN A 144 6.22 18.33 -22.33
C ASN A 144 5.27 17.80 -23.42
N PRO A 145 5.23 18.45 -24.60
CA PRO A 145 4.26 18.11 -25.66
C PRO A 145 4.56 16.79 -26.37
N ARG A 146 5.69 16.11 -26.06
CA ARG A 146 5.97 14.77 -26.58
C ARG A 146 5.06 13.76 -25.89
N GLN A 147 4.16 13.19 -26.67
CA GLN A 147 3.32 12.08 -26.27
C GLN A 147 4.19 10.86 -25.91
N GLN A 148 3.94 10.28 -24.74
CA GLN A 148 4.54 9.01 -24.33
C GLN A 148 3.49 7.93 -24.56
N VAL A 149 3.89 6.83 -25.19
CA VAL A 149 2.99 5.75 -25.61
C VAL A 149 3.51 4.44 -25.01
N TRP A 150 2.62 3.68 -24.39
CA TRP A 150 2.89 2.35 -23.85
C TRP A 150 1.92 1.35 -24.48
N ASN A 151 2.48 0.28 -25.05
CA ASN A 151 1.80 -0.90 -25.58
C ASN A 151 2.65 -2.17 -25.29
N ASN A 152 2.21 -3.35 -25.68
CA ASN A 152 3.00 -4.58 -25.45
C ASN A 152 4.29 -4.65 -26.30
N GLU A 153 4.31 -4.03 -27.48
CA GLU A 153 5.49 -3.98 -28.36
C GLU A 153 6.64 -3.17 -27.74
N THR A 154 6.31 -2.10 -27.02
CA THR A 154 7.22 -1.43 -26.11
C THR A 154 7.46 -2.31 -24.88
N ARG A 155 8.36 -3.30 -25.07
CA ARG A 155 9.21 -3.86 -23.98
C ARG A 155 10.02 -2.78 -23.24
N GLU A 156 9.91 -1.53 -23.68
CA GLU A 156 10.32 -0.28 -23.05
C GLU A 156 9.35 0.22 -21.96
N GLY A 157 8.23 -0.48 -21.68
CA GLY A 157 7.42 -0.33 -20.47
C GLY A 157 8.20 -0.57 -19.16
N SER A 158 9.45 -1.04 -19.24
CA SER A 158 10.41 -1.08 -18.13
C SER A 158 11.30 0.17 -17.99
N ARG A 159 11.14 1.20 -18.84
CA ARG A 159 11.95 2.44 -18.82
C ARG A 159 11.17 3.68 -18.41
N TYR A 160 9.87 3.75 -18.69
CA TYR A 160 9.01 4.87 -18.27
C TYR A 160 8.62 4.72 -16.79
N LYS A 161 9.60 4.91 -15.89
CA LYS A 161 9.42 4.82 -14.44
C LYS A 161 8.51 5.94 -13.90
N GLU A 162 8.50 7.09 -14.58
CA GLU A 162 7.67 8.25 -14.24
C GLU A 162 7.28 9.08 -15.48
N VAL A 163 6.14 9.77 -15.39
CA VAL A 163 5.75 10.89 -16.27
C VAL A 163 5.60 12.14 -15.39
N LEU A 164 6.20 13.26 -15.81
CA LEU A 164 6.33 14.47 -14.99
C LEU A 164 5.73 15.72 -15.68
N THR A 165 5.17 16.63 -14.91
CA THR A 165 4.96 18.03 -15.30
C THR A 165 5.93 18.94 -14.54
N LEU A 166 6.36 20.04 -15.15
CA LEU A 166 7.15 21.07 -14.49
C LEU A 166 6.27 21.91 -13.55
N VAL A 167 6.86 22.51 -12.52
CA VAL A 167 6.15 23.47 -11.67
C VAL A 167 6.06 24.82 -12.38
N ASP A 168 4.86 25.36 -12.49
CA ASP A 168 4.62 26.75 -12.93
C ASP A 168 4.00 27.53 -11.76
N ARG A 169 4.55 28.70 -11.43
CA ARG A 169 4.11 29.53 -10.29
C ARG A 169 2.77 30.24 -10.51
N SER A 170 2.34 30.36 -11.77
CA SER A 170 1.16 31.12 -12.17
C SER A 170 0.09 30.28 -12.85
N ASN A 171 0.47 29.18 -13.50
CA ASN A 171 -0.44 28.30 -14.22
C ASN A 171 -0.56 26.92 -13.55
N PRO A 172 -1.74 26.28 -13.61
CA PRO A 172 -1.89 24.87 -13.25
C PRO A 172 -1.12 23.98 -14.23
N SER A 173 -0.56 22.88 -13.75
CA SER A 173 -0.07 21.80 -14.60
C SER A 173 -1.19 20.80 -14.89
N ALA A 174 -1.04 20.00 -15.96
CA ALA A 174 -1.97 18.92 -16.26
C ALA A 174 -1.28 17.71 -16.88
N ILE A 175 -1.81 16.52 -16.61
CA ILE A 175 -1.51 15.27 -17.32
C ILE A 175 -2.80 14.77 -17.97
N ILE A 176 -2.73 14.43 -19.26
CA ILE A 176 -3.80 13.73 -19.96
C ILE A 176 -3.39 12.26 -20.11
N ILE A 177 -4.27 11.38 -19.66
CA ILE A 177 -4.15 9.92 -19.77
C ILE A 177 -5.26 9.45 -20.71
N LYS A 178 -4.91 8.55 -21.62
CA LYS A 178 -5.85 7.96 -22.56
C LYS A 178 -5.59 6.46 -22.65
N TYR A 179 -6.61 5.64 -22.43
CA TYR A 179 -6.54 4.18 -22.63
C TYR A 179 -7.42 3.77 -23.80
N GLU A 180 -6.83 3.01 -24.71
CA GLU A 180 -7.41 2.47 -25.94
C GLU A 180 -7.15 0.96 -25.94
N PRO A 181 -8.03 0.15 -25.33
CA PRO A 181 -7.92 -1.31 -25.37
C PRO A 181 -8.21 -1.88 -26.76
N ALA A 182 -7.73 -3.09 -27.00
CA ALA A 182 -8.05 -3.86 -28.20
C ALA A 182 -9.56 -4.14 -28.30
N ALA A 183 -10.14 -4.02 -29.49
CA ALA A 183 -11.55 -4.38 -29.74
C ALA A 183 -11.74 -5.90 -29.85
N GLY A 184 -12.93 -6.37 -29.51
CA GLY A 184 -13.31 -7.78 -29.45
C GLY A 184 -13.13 -8.41 -28.06
N VAL A 185 -13.22 -9.74 -28.01
CA VAL A 185 -13.20 -10.51 -26.75
C VAL A 185 -11.80 -10.52 -26.13
N SER A 186 -11.67 -9.98 -24.92
CA SER A 186 -10.39 -9.92 -24.19
C SER A 186 -9.85 -11.33 -23.90
N PRO A 187 -8.63 -11.69 -24.35
CA PRO A 187 -8.10 -13.05 -24.25
C PRO A 187 -7.62 -13.40 -22.83
N PHE A 188 -7.30 -12.41 -22.00
CA PHE A 188 -6.87 -12.54 -20.61
C PHE A 188 -7.22 -11.28 -19.82
N ASP A 189 -6.96 -11.28 -18.50
CA ASP A 189 -7.13 -10.10 -17.66
C ASP A 189 -6.06 -9.05 -18.00
N ALA A 190 -6.50 -7.92 -18.54
CA ALA A 190 -5.66 -6.79 -18.91
C ALA A 190 -5.99 -5.55 -18.06
N GLY A 191 -5.07 -4.59 -17.97
CA GLY A 191 -5.26 -3.38 -17.18
C GLY A 191 -3.97 -2.79 -16.59
N PHE A 192 -4.13 -1.76 -15.77
CA PHE A 192 -3.04 -1.04 -15.12
C PHE A 192 -3.48 -0.37 -13.81
N ASP A 193 -2.50 -0.08 -12.94
CA ASP A 193 -2.61 0.59 -11.64
C ASP A 193 -1.54 1.70 -11.57
N LEU A 194 -1.98 2.95 -11.46
CA LEU A 194 -1.15 4.17 -11.45
C LEU A 194 -1.28 4.89 -10.11
N ALA A 195 -0.20 5.56 -9.69
CA ALA A 195 -0.27 6.66 -8.74
C ALA A 195 -0.01 7.99 -9.45
N ILE A 196 -0.78 9.01 -9.12
CA ILE A 196 -0.52 10.41 -9.48
C ILE A 196 -0.34 11.20 -8.19
N THR A 197 0.73 11.97 -8.09
CA THR A 197 1.13 12.69 -6.89
C THR A 197 1.38 14.16 -7.21
N LEU A 198 0.82 15.06 -6.40
CA LEU A 198 1.22 16.45 -6.36
C LEU A 198 2.57 16.59 -5.66
N TYR A 199 3.51 17.27 -6.33
CA TYR A 199 4.79 17.62 -5.75
C TYR A 199 5.05 19.12 -5.79
N GLN A 200 5.87 19.59 -4.87
CA GLN A 200 6.45 20.93 -4.86
C GLN A 200 7.95 20.83 -5.21
N GLU A 201 8.48 21.81 -5.93
CA GLU A 201 9.93 21.94 -6.10
C GLU A 201 10.59 22.27 -4.75
N LYS A 202 11.68 21.57 -4.44
CA LYS A 202 12.48 21.80 -3.25
C LYS A 202 13.31 23.07 -3.43
N ASP A 203 13.03 24.08 -2.60
CA ASP A 203 13.82 25.31 -2.50
C ASP A 203 15.10 25.06 -1.70
N ILE A 204 15.04 25.17 -0.36
CA ILE A 204 16.16 24.81 0.55
C ILE A 204 15.88 23.47 1.25
N HIS A 205 14.66 23.28 1.73
CA HIS A 205 14.19 22.07 2.42
C HIS A 205 12.69 21.88 2.18
N CYS A 206 12.18 20.66 2.33
CA CYS A 206 10.75 20.38 2.17
C CYS A 206 9.87 20.88 3.34
N GLY A 207 10.46 21.36 4.44
CA GLY A 207 9.71 21.85 5.59
C GLY A 207 9.01 20.69 6.29
N ASP A 208 7.68 20.76 6.39
CA ASP A 208 6.86 19.67 6.92
C ASP A 208 6.59 18.54 5.89
N ASN A 209 6.91 18.76 4.60
CA ASN A 209 6.73 17.76 3.54
C ASN A 209 7.88 16.73 3.49
N TYR A 210 7.62 15.55 2.92
CA TYR A 210 8.64 14.53 2.70
C TYR A 210 9.60 14.91 1.57
N ASP A 211 10.89 14.65 1.75
CA ASP A 211 11.96 14.99 0.82
C ASP A 211 12.36 13.77 -0.02
N CYS A 212 11.93 13.76 -1.28
CA CYS A 212 12.23 12.70 -2.24
C CYS A 212 13.70 12.68 -2.71
N ASN A 213 14.57 13.54 -2.15
CA ASN A 213 16.01 13.66 -2.44
C ASN A 213 16.38 13.77 -3.95
N ASN A 214 15.41 14.17 -4.77
CA ASN A 214 15.51 14.37 -6.22
C ASN A 214 15.07 15.80 -6.62
N GLY A 215 15.01 16.72 -5.66
CA GLY A 215 14.52 18.08 -5.85
C GLY A 215 13.00 18.24 -5.74
N ARG A 216 12.27 17.20 -5.30
CA ARG A 216 10.82 17.19 -5.14
C ARG A 216 10.42 16.96 -3.69
N CYS A 217 9.32 17.58 -3.27
CA CYS A 217 8.69 17.42 -1.98
C CYS A 217 7.25 16.93 -2.14
N ILE A 218 6.83 15.92 -1.38
CA ILE A 218 5.48 15.32 -1.43
C ILE A 218 4.83 15.31 -0.04
N GLU A 219 3.52 15.05 0.04
CA GLU A 219 2.82 15.00 1.34
C GLU A 219 3.37 13.84 2.21
N PRO A 220 3.62 14.05 3.52
CA PRO A 220 4.18 13.01 4.39
C PRO A 220 3.36 11.73 4.52
N SER A 221 2.05 11.79 4.25
CA SER A 221 1.10 10.67 4.35
C SER A 221 1.26 9.63 3.22
N LEU A 222 2.12 9.92 2.23
CA LEU A 222 2.44 9.07 1.09
C LEU A 222 3.66 8.17 1.33
N GLN A 223 4.39 8.37 2.43
CA GLN A 223 5.47 7.45 2.80
C GLN A 223 4.91 6.08 3.16
N CYS A 224 5.50 5.02 2.61
CA CYS A 224 5.22 3.64 2.96
C CYS A 224 3.76 3.21 2.73
N ASP A 225 3.15 3.73 1.67
CA ASP A 225 1.76 3.46 1.29
C ASP A 225 1.63 2.41 0.16
N GLY A 226 2.76 1.96 -0.38
CA GLY A 226 2.85 0.89 -1.38
C GLY A 226 2.85 1.38 -2.83
N TYR A 227 3.00 2.68 -3.06
CA TYR A 227 3.11 3.33 -4.37
C TYR A 227 4.41 4.14 -4.43
N ASN A 228 4.91 4.39 -5.65
CA ASN A 228 6.11 5.22 -5.85
C ASN A 228 5.67 6.65 -6.12
N ASN A 229 5.36 7.42 -5.08
CA ASN A 229 4.91 8.80 -5.16
C ASN A 229 6.07 9.77 -5.44
N CYS A 230 7.31 9.45 -5.05
CA CYS A 230 8.49 10.28 -5.34
C CYS A 230 9.04 10.18 -6.78
N GLY A 231 8.69 9.13 -7.53
CA GLY A 231 9.29 8.76 -8.82
C GLY A 231 10.53 7.86 -8.73
N ASN A 232 11.21 7.83 -7.58
CA ASN A 232 12.45 7.09 -7.35
C ASN A 232 12.36 6.00 -6.26
N ASP A 233 11.14 5.69 -5.79
CA ASP A 233 10.81 4.76 -4.69
C ASP A 233 11.38 5.16 -3.30
N LEU A 234 11.88 6.40 -3.10
CA LEU A 234 12.52 6.76 -1.82
C LEU A 234 11.57 6.78 -0.62
N ASP A 235 10.33 7.20 -0.87
CA ASP A 235 9.16 7.16 0.00
C ASP A 235 8.77 5.74 0.48
N GLU A 236 9.18 4.70 -0.23
CA GLU A 236 8.88 3.30 0.09
C GLU A 236 10.05 2.55 0.77
N TYR A 237 11.19 3.22 1.02
CA TYR A 237 12.29 2.62 1.78
C TYR A 237 12.23 2.93 3.28
N ASN A 238 12.75 2.00 4.10
CA ASN A 238 12.94 2.14 5.54
C ASN A 238 11.64 2.34 6.36
N CYS A 239 10.57 1.67 5.95
CA CYS A 239 9.24 1.82 6.53
C CYS A 239 9.10 1.32 7.99
N PRO A 240 8.72 2.19 8.96
CA PRO A 240 8.56 1.84 10.37
C PRO A 240 7.27 1.04 10.59
N GLY A 241 7.34 -0.27 10.34
CA GLY A 241 6.19 -1.18 10.39
C GLY A 241 6.52 -2.55 9.81
N GLN A 242 7.57 -2.64 8.98
CA GLN A 242 8.16 -3.91 8.56
C GLN A 242 8.97 -4.56 9.71
N LEU A 243 8.29 -4.91 10.82
CA LEU A 243 8.74 -5.92 11.80
C LEU A 243 8.68 -7.37 11.24
N SER A 244 8.76 -7.45 9.91
CA SER A 244 9.49 -8.43 9.10
C SER A 244 9.09 -9.90 9.13
N TRP A 245 8.27 -10.33 10.08
CA TRP A 245 7.85 -11.72 10.34
C TRP A 245 9.00 -12.73 10.58
N TRP A 246 10.23 -12.48 10.13
CA TRP A 246 11.42 -13.27 10.47
C TRP A 246 11.88 -13.01 11.90
N MET A 247 11.73 -11.78 12.42
CA MET A 247 11.97 -11.50 13.84
C MET A 247 10.96 -12.24 14.72
N VAL A 248 9.67 -12.21 14.35
CA VAL A 248 8.60 -12.95 15.03
C VAL A 248 8.85 -14.47 14.93
N GLY A 249 9.14 -14.97 13.73
CA GLY A 249 9.38 -16.38 13.43
C GLY A 249 10.68 -16.96 13.99
N MET A 250 11.69 -16.15 14.30
CA MET A 250 12.91 -16.57 15.00
C MET A 250 12.77 -16.47 16.52
N LEU A 251 12.27 -15.35 17.04
CA LEU A 251 12.29 -15.07 18.48
C LEU A 251 11.26 -15.90 19.26
N ILE A 252 10.09 -16.19 18.67
CA ILE A 252 9.07 -17.03 19.31
C ILE A 252 9.56 -18.46 19.57
N PRO A 253 10.08 -19.23 18.58
CA PRO A 253 10.58 -20.58 18.86
C PRO A 253 11.80 -20.59 19.79
N ILE A 254 12.69 -19.59 19.72
CA ILE A 254 13.81 -19.47 20.66
C ILE A 254 13.28 -19.29 22.11
N ALA A 255 12.30 -18.40 22.32
CA ALA A 255 11.68 -18.20 23.62
C ALA A 255 11.00 -19.48 24.15
N ILE A 256 10.28 -20.22 23.29
CA ILE A 256 9.65 -21.50 23.64
C ILE A 256 10.72 -22.53 24.05
N ILE A 257 11.82 -22.65 23.31
CA ILE A 257 12.93 -23.57 23.63
C ILE A 257 13.53 -23.23 25.01
N VAL A 258 13.78 -21.96 25.29
CA VAL A 258 14.31 -21.51 26.60
C VAL A 258 13.36 -21.88 27.75
N VAL A 259 12.05 -21.68 27.57
CA VAL A 259 11.04 -22.07 28.57
C VAL A 259 10.98 -23.60 28.78
N VAL A 260 11.01 -24.38 27.70
CA VAL A 260 11.01 -25.85 27.76
C VAL A 260 12.26 -26.38 28.47
N LEU A 261 13.44 -25.82 28.18
CA LEU A 261 14.69 -26.19 28.86
C LEU A 261 14.65 -25.83 30.34
N ALA A 262 14.13 -24.65 30.71
CA ALA A 262 13.98 -24.24 32.11
C ALA A 262 13.05 -25.20 32.88
N ILE A 263 11.91 -25.58 32.28
CA ILE A 263 10.98 -26.56 32.86
C ILE A 263 11.67 -27.93 33.02
N PHE A 264 12.42 -28.39 32.02
CA PHE A 264 13.14 -29.68 32.08
C PHE A 264 14.19 -29.72 33.19
N VAL A 265 15.00 -28.66 33.31
CA VAL A 265 15.99 -28.52 34.40
C VAL A 265 15.30 -28.51 35.76
N TRP A 266 14.19 -27.77 35.91
CA TRP A 266 13.44 -27.70 37.15
C TRP A 266 12.82 -29.06 37.56
N ILE A 267 12.23 -29.80 36.62
CA ILE A 267 11.72 -31.17 36.84
C ILE A 267 12.84 -32.11 37.30
N ARG A 268 14.05 -31.96 36.75
CA ARG A 268 15.22 -32.76 37.15
C ARG A 268 15.72 -32.40 38.54
N MET A 269 15.73 -31.11 38.90
CA MET A 269 16.09 -30.63 40.24
C MET A 269 15.06 -31.00 41.31
N SER A 270 13.77 -31.12 40.97
CA SER A 270 12.70 -31.49 41.91
C SER A 270 12.63 -33.00 42.22
N LYS A 271 13.52 -33.82 41.65
CA LYS A 271 13.54 -35.29 41.79
C LYS A 271 14.83 -35.84 42.41
N GLY A 272 15.74 -34.98 42.87
CA GLY A 272 16.95 -35.32 43.61
C GLY A 272 16.97 -34.60 44.95
#